data_AF-A0A1F9KY00-F1
#
_entry.id   AF-A0A1F9KY00-F1
#
_cell.length_a   1.000
_cell.length_b   1.000
_cell.length_c   1.000
_cell.angle_alpha   90.00
_cell.angle_beta   90.00
_cell.angle_gamma   90.00
#
_symmetry.space_group_name_H-M   'P 1'
#
loop_
_entity.id
_entity.type
_entity.pdbx_description
1 polymer ?
#
loop_
_entity_poly.entity_id
_entity_poly.type
_entity_poly.pdbx_seq_one_letter_code
_entity_poly.pdbx_strand_id
1 'polypeptide(L)' 'MLPRLGELFPNNAIEMISKPRQEYQTVAYAELGLPKAPAIMVGGEIIAEGRDIDESALEMAIRRHLGPPVL' A
#
# COMPACT_ATOMS: atom_id res chain seq x y z
N MET A 1 -4.73 6.69 -5.04
CA MET A 1 -3.77 7.37 -4.13
C MET A 1 -4.57 8.11 -3.08
N LEU A 2 -4.20 7.98 -1.80
CA LEU A 2 -4.76 8.77 -0.71
C LEU A 2 -4.00 10.08 -0.59
N PRO A 3 -4.55 11.22 -1.05
CA PRO A 3 -3.82 12.49 -1.07
C PRO A 3 -3.41 12.96 0.34
N ARG A 4 -4.08 12.45 1.38
CA ARG A 4 -3.92 12.86 2.79
C ARG A 4 -3.24 11.83 3.67
N LEU A 5 -2.69 10.75 3.11
CA LEU A 5 -2.11 9.66 3.92
C LEU A 5 -1.01 10.16 4.87
N GLY A 6 -0.14 11.04 4.39
CA GLY A 6 0.91 11.65 5.20
C GLY A 6 0.40 12.62 6.28
N GLU A 7 -0.79 13.19 6.11
CA GLU A 7 -1.43 14.03 7.13
C GLU A 7 -2.09 13.17 8.23
N LEU A 8 -2.73 12.06 7.83
CA LEU A 8 -3.40 11.13 8.75
C LEU A 8 -2.41 10.28 9.56
N PHE A 9 -1.25 9.99 8.99
CA PHE A 9 -0.22 9.13 9.58
C PHE A 9 1.18 9.78 9.47
N PRO A 10 1.42 10.91 10.14
CA PRO A 10 2.63 11.74 9.93
C PRO A 10 3.93 11.08 10.41
N ASN A 11 3.84 10.12 11.32
CA ASN A 11 5.01 9.44 11.90
C ASN A 11 5.29 8.09 11.22
N ASN A 12 4.65 7.80 10.09
CA ASN A 12 4.75 6.53 9.39
C ASN A 12 5.57 6.68 8.09
N ALA A 13 6.42 5.70 7.82
CA ALA A 13 7.12 5.64 6.55
C ALA A 13 6.13 5.26 5.43
N ILE A 14 6.08 6.08 4.38
CA ILE A 14 5.26 5.84 3.19
C ILE A 14 6.21 5.77 2.00
N GLU A 15 6.21 4.62 1.32
CA GLU A 15 6.94 4.41 0.08
C GLU A 15 5.96 4.26 -1.08
N MET A 16 6.28 4.86 -2.23
CA MET A 16 5.53 4.70 -3.46
C MET A 16 6.45 4.21 -4.57
N ILE A 17 6.11 3.07 -5.16
CA ILE A 17 6.75 2.55 -6.36
C ILE A 17 5.81 2.79 -7.54
N SER A 18 6.24 3.59 -8.51
CA SER A 18 5.49 3.84 -9.75
C SER A 18 6.36 3.51 -10.96
N LYS A 19 5.81 2.69 -11.87
CA LYS A 19 6.45 2.27 -13.11
C LYS A 19 5.47 2.37 -14.27
N PRO A 20 5.95 2.44 -15.53
CA PRO A 20 5.11 2.22 -16.70
C PRO A 20 4.35 0.88 -16.61
N ARG A 21 3.10 0.87 -17.09
CA ARG A 21 2.23 -0.34 -17.07
C ARG A 21 2.92 -1.59 -17.63
N GLN A 22 3.72 -1.42 -18.67
CA GLN A 22 4.42 -2.51 -19.36
C GLN A 22 5.48 -3.16 -18.46
N GLU A 23 6.17 -2.40 -17.59
CA GLU A 23 7.16 -2.95 -16.67
C GLU A 23 6.53 -3.90 -15.64
N TYR A 24 5.33 -3.56 -15.14
CA TYR A 24 4.58 -4.41 -14.22
C TYR A 24 4.08 -5.73 -14.83
N GLN A 25 4.10 -5.85 -16.16
CA GLN A 25 3.61 -7.02 -16.89
C GLN A 25 4.76 -7.97 -17.31
N THR A 26 5.99 -7.67 -16.91
CA THR A 26 7.16 -8.47 -17.25
C THR A 26 7.33 -9.67 -16.32
N VAL A 27 7.94 -10.74 -16.82
CA VAL A 27 8.36 -11.90 -16.00
C VAL A 27 9.33 -11.44 -14.91
N ALA A 28 10.28 -10.56 -15.25
CA ALA A 28 11.24 -10.02 -14.29
C ALA A 28 10.55 -9.32 -13.09
N TYR A 29 9.45 -8.60 -13.32
CA TYR A 29 8.68 -8.02 -12.21
C TYR A 29 7.98 -9.09 -11.38
N ALA A 30 7.38 -10.10 -12.01
CA ALA A 30 6.73 -11.21 -11.31
C ALA A 30 7.70 -12.00 -10.43
N GLU A 31 8.97 -12.12 -10.84
CA GLU A 31 10.04 -12.78 -10.08
C GLU A 31 10.49 -11.99 -8.84
N LEU A 32 10.15 -10.71 -8.71
CA LEU A 32 10.44 -9.91 -7.51
C LEU A 32 9.62 -10.36 -6.29
N GLY A 33 8.57 -11.17 -6.50
CA GLY A 33 7.63 -11.55 -5.44
C GLY A 33 6.80 -10.38 -4.89
N LEU A 34 6.79 -9.24 -5.60
CA LEU A 34 5.96 -8.09 -5.28
C LEU A 34 4.53 -8.29 -5.76
N PRO A 35 3.53 -7.70 -5.08
CA PRO A 35 2.14 -7.82 -5.48
C PRO A 35 1.88 -7.16 -6.85
N LYS A 36 0.87 -7.68 -7.53
CA LYS A 36 0.40 -7.15 -8.82
C LYS A 36 -0.20 -5.77 -8.65
N ALA A 37 0.37 -4.79 -9.37
CA ALA A 37 -0.15 -3.42 -9.39
C ALA A 37 -1.58 -3.33 -10.00
N PRO A 38 -2.43 -2.42 -9.52
CA PRO A 38 -2.25 -1.60 -8.31
C PRO A 38 -2.26 -2.47 -7.05
N ALA A 39 -1.40 -2.16 -6.09
CA ALA A 39 -1.30 -2.90 -4.84
C ALA A 39 -0.95 -1.99 -3.67
N ILE A 40 -1.37 -2.39 -2.47
CA ILE A 40 -1.07 -1.70 -1.22
C ILE A 40 -0.67 -2.73 -0.18
N MET A 41 0.47 -2.48 0.48
CA MET A 41 0.97 -3.26 1.61
C MET A 41 1.03 -2.39 2.86
N VAL A 42 0.66 -2.96 4.00
CA VAL A 42 0.77 -2.32 5.33
C VAL A 42 1.52 -3.28 6.25
N GLY A 43 2.70 -2.87 6.71
CA GLY A 43 3.55 -3.69 7.58
C GLY A 43 3.88 -5.09 7.04
N GLY A 44 4.02 -5.21 5.72
CA GLY A 44 4.33 -6.47 5.03
C GLY A 44 3.11 -7.30 4.63
N GLU A 45 1.89 -6.92 5.04
CA GLU A 45 0.64 -7.58 4.63
C GLU A 45 0.04 -6.92 3.39
N ILE A 46 -0.39 -7.72 2.39
CA ILE A 46 -1.08 -7.24 1.20
C ILE A 46 -2.54 -6.94 1.54
N ILE A 47 -2.93 -5.67 1.46
CA ILE A 47 -4.30 -5.20 1.76
C ILE A 47 -5.15 -5.11 0.48
N ALA A 48 -4.53 -4.78 -0.64
CA ALA A 48 -5.15 -4.76 -1.96
C ALA A 48 -4.15 -5.20 -3.03
N GLU A 49 -4.62 -5.97 -4.01
CA GLU A 49 -3.83 -6.44 -5.14
C GLU A 49 -4.69 -6.51 -6.39
N GLY A 50 -4.19 -5.97 -7.51
CA GLY A 50 -4.86 -5.97 -8.81
C GLY A 50 -6.17 -5.18 -8.85
N ARG A 51 -6.49 -4.41 -7.81
CA ARG A 51 -7.72 -3.63 -7.66
C ARG A 51 -7.48 -2.37 -6.83
N ASP A 52 -8.41 -1.43 -6.94
CA ASP A 52 -8.49 -0.28 -6.06
C ASP A 52 -9.03 -0.64 -4.66
N ILE A 53 -8.87 0.27 -3.72
CA ILE A 53 -9.41 0.18 -2.36
C ILE A 53 -9.99 1.53 -1.94
N ASP A 54 -11.07 1.47 -1.17
CA ASP A 54 -11.70 2.65 -0.57
C ASP A 54 -10.79 3.28 0.49
N GLU A 55 -10.86 4.61 0.60
CA GLU A 55 -10.05 5.38 1.56
C GLU A 55 -10.26 4.94 3.01
N SER A 56 -11.52 4.79 3.41
CA SER A 56 -11.88 4.34 4.76
C SER A 56 -11.38 2.93 5.05
N ALA A 57 -11.44 2.02 4.07
CA ALA A 57 -10.97 0.65 4.22
C ALA A 57 -9.44 0.59 4.41
N LEU A 58 -8.69 1.40 3.64
CA LEU A 58 -7.25 1.52 3.82
C LEU A 58 -6.89 2.16 5.17
N GLU A 59 -7.57 3.23 5.57
CA GLU A 59 -7.34 3.86 6.87
C GLU A 59 -7.56 2.88 8.03
N MET A 60 -8.66 2.10 7.98
CA MET A 60 -8.93 1.05 8.97
C MET A 60 -7.83 -0.02 9.00
N ALA A 61 -7.34 -0.46 7.83
CA ALA A 61 -6.25 -1.43 7.76
C ALA A 61 -4.96 -0.90 8.40
N ILE A 62 -4.60 0.36 8.15
CA ILE A 62 -3.44 1.01 8.76
C ILE A 62 -3.61 1.10 10.27
N ARG A 63 -4.74 1.61 10.77
CA ARG A 63 -5.01 1.73 12.22
C ARG A 63 -4.98 0.37 12.92
N ARG A 64 -5.55 -0.65 12.30
CA ARG A 64 -5.49 -2.03 12.83
C ARG A 64 -4.06 -2.52 12.98
N HIS A 65 -3.19 -2.19 12.02
CA HIS A 65 -1.81 -2.63 12.02
C HIS A 65 -0.94 -1.85 13.03
N LEU A 66 -1.19 -0.55 13.20
CA LEU A 66 -0.48 0.28 14.17
C LEU A 66 -0.90 0.01 15.63
N GLY A 67 -2.07 -0.58 15.83
CA GLY A 67 -2.65 -0.76 17.16
C GLY A 67 -3.16 0.56 17.75
N PRO A 68 -3.67 0.53 19.00
CA PRO A 68 -4.12 1.73 19.68
C PRO A 68 -2.95 2.71 19.90
N PRO A 69 -3.21 4.04 19.91
CA PRO A 69 -2.19 5.01 20.29
C PRO A 69 -1.66 4.67 21.68
N VAL A 70 -0.33 4.65 21.81
CA VAL A 70 0.32 4.55 23.13
C VAL A 70 0.18 5.93 23.79
N LEU A 71 -0.51 5.98 24.93
CA LEU A 71 -0.73 7.20 25.74
C LEU A 71 0.54 7.67 26.44
#